data_AF-A0A6I2SM84-F1
#
_entry.id   AF-A0A6I2SM84-F1
#
_cell.length_a   1.000
_cell.length_b   1.000
_cell.length_c   1.000
_cell.angle_alpha   90.00
_cell.angle_beta   90.00
_cell.angle_gamma   90.00
#
_symmetry.space_group_name_H-M   'P 1'
#
loop_
_entity.id
_entity.type
_entity.pdbx_description
1 polymer ?
#
loop_
_entity_poly.entity_id
_entity_poly.type
_entity_poly.pdbx_seq_one_letter_code
_entity_poly.pdbx_strand_id
1 'polypeptide(L)'
;MTAPYRPLDASAIIDLYFIENRARLLDIASFLDRIDRHEGAQEARQDFRYQAFAKALALLDGSSGNRAAAIQMAFSDLSTEPLESAVGLKAVGAWKGEPDAGD
;
A
#
# COMPACT_ATOMS: atom_id res chain seq x y z
N MET A 1 -1.22 41.13 2.28
CA MET A 1 -2.17 40.56 3.27
C MET A 1 -2.39 39.11 2.89
N THR A 2 -1.86 38.17 3.66
CA THR A 2 -2.14 36.73 3.48
C THR A 2 -3.51 36.43 4.09
N ALA A 3 -4.41 35.80 3.33
CA ALA A 3 -5.70 35.38 3.86
C ALA A 3 -5.51 34.39 5.03
N PRO A 4 -6.37 34.41 6.07
CA PRO A 4 -6.27 33.45 7.16
C PRO A 4 -6.52 32.03 6.64
N TYR A 5 -5.72 31.08 7.10
CA TYR A 5 -5.92 29.66 6.81
C TYR A 5 -7.31 29.22 7.28
N ARG A 6 -8.12 28.69 6.37
CA ARG A 6 -9.36 28.01 6.68
C ARG A 6 -9.14 26.50 6.52
N PRO A 7 -9.35 25.69 7.56
CA PRO A 7 -9.38 24.24 7.42
C PRO A 7 -10.40 23.85 6.35
N LEU A 8 -10.03 22.88 5.50
CA LEU A 8 -10.96 22.32 4.54
C LEU A 8 -12.03 21.51 5.29
N ASP A 9 -13.30 21.66 4.88
CA ASP A 9 -14.35 20.73 5.29
C ASP A 9 -14.33 19.46 4.43
N ALA A 10 -15.13 18.46 4.82
CA ALA A 10 -15.15 17.17 4.14
C ALA A 10 -15.56 17.26 2.66
N SER A 11 -16.51 18.14 2.33
CA SER A 11 -16.97 18.35 0.96
C SER A 11 -15.86 18.97 0.09
N ALA A 12 -15.16 19.97 0.60
CA ALA A 12 -14.03 20.59 -0.08
C ALA A 12 -12.88 19.60 -0.30
N ILE A 13 -12.66 18.67 0.62
CA ILE A 13 -11.67 17.58 0.43
C ILE A 13 -12.11 16.65 -0.71
N ILE A 14 -13.40 16.28 -0.76
CA ILE A 14 -13.93 15.46 -1.87
C ILE A 14 -13.73 16.20 -3.20
N ASP A 15 -14.16 17.45 -3.30
CA ASP A 15 -14.05 18.23 -4.53
C ASP A 15 -12.60 18.35 -5.02
N LEU A 16 -11.66 18.55 -4.09
CA LEU A 16 -10.25 18.73 -4.42
C LEU A 16 -9.58 17.44 -4.90
N TYR A 17 -9.92 16.28 -4.30
CA TYR A 17 -9.15 15.04 -4.49
C TYR A 17 -9.89 13.93 -5.23
N PHE A 18 -11.20 14.06 -5.50
CA PHE A 18 -12.01 12.97 -6.05
C PHE A 18 -11.52 12.49 -7.42
N ILE A 19 -11.28 13.41 -8.36
CA ILE A 19 -10.90 13.04 -9.73
C ILE A 19 -9.57 12.29 -9.76
N GLU A 20 -8.59 12.75 -8.98
CA GLU A 20 -7.28 12.10 -8.87
C GLU A 20 -7.40 10.70 -8.27
N ASN A 21 -8.13 10.54 -7.16
CA ASN A 21 -8.28 9.23 -6.52
C ASN A 21 -9.13 8.27 -7.36
N ARG A 22 -10.11 8.78 -8.12
CA ARG A 22 -10.83 7.98 -9.11
C ARG A 22 -9.89 7.42 -10.17
N ALA A 23 -8.95 8.22 -10.68
CA ALA A 23 -7.96 7.74 -11.64
C ALA A 23 -7.05 6.66 -11.02
N ARG A 24 -6.57 6.87 -9.79
CA ARG A 24 -5.75 5.88 -9.07
C ARG A 24 -6.48 4.54 -8.88
N LEU A 25 -7.78 4.57 -8.56
CA LEU A 25 -8.58 3.34 -8.46
C LEU A 25 -8.64 2.58 -9.80
N LEU A 26 -8.79 3.29 -10.92
CA LEU A 26 -8.77 2.66 -12.25
C LEU A 26 -7.42 2.07 -12.60
N ASP A 27 -6.33 2.76 -12.26
CA ASP A 27 -4.97 2.25 -12.50
C ASP A 27 -4.70 0.97 -11.70
N ILE A 28 -5.12 0.95 -10.44
CA ILE A 28 -5.02 -0.23 -9.57
C ILE A 28 -5.85 -1.40 -10.13
N ALA A 29 -7.11 -1.16 -10.50
CA ALA A 29 -7.95 -2.18 -11.09
C ALA A 29 -7.33 -2.72 -12.40
N SER A 30 -6.84 -1.82 -13.25
CA SER A 30 -6.19 -2.16 -14.51
C SER A 30 -4.89 -2.96 -14.31
N PHE A 31 -4.15 -2.73 -13.23
CA PHE A 31 -2.97 -3.52 -12.86
C PHE A 31 -3.35 -4.97 -12.49
N LEU A 32 -4.36 -5.15 -11.63
CA LEU A 32 -4.84 -6.48 -11.23
C LEU A 32 -5.40 -7.26 -12.43
N ASP A 33 -6.21 -6.58 -13.25
CA ASP A 33 -6.74 -7.10 -14.50
C ASP A 33 -5.65 -7.59 -15.47
N ARG A 34 -4.49 -6.91 -15.53
CA ARG A 34 -3.38 -7.34 -16.37
C ARG A 34 -2.78 -8.64 -15.84
N ILE A 35 -2.54 -8.75 -14.53
CA ILE A 35 -2.03 -9.99 -13.91
C ILE A 35 -2.95 -11.16 -14.26
N ASP A 36 -4.25 -10.97 -14.11
CA ASP A 36 -5.25 -12.03 -14.29
C ASP A 36 -5.41 -12.48 -15.76
N ARG A 37 -4.96 -11.68 -16.73
CA ARG A 37 -5.04 -11.99 -18.17
C ARG A 37 -3.80 -12.68 -18.74
N HIS A 38 -2.72 -12.78 -17.97
CA HIS A 38 -1.47 -13.37 -18.45
C HIS A 38 -1.22 -14.78 -17.88
N GLU A 39 -0.44 -15.58 -18.60
CA GLU A 39 0.04 -16.87 -18.11
C GLU A 39 0.87 -16.67 -16.83
N GLY A 40 0.71 -17.58 -15.87
CA GLY A 40 1.36 -17.48 -14.57
C GLY A 40 0.59 -16.67 -13.52
N ALA A 41 -0.69 -16.36 -13.75
CA ALA A 41 -1.51 -15.56 -12.82
C ALA A 41 -1.60 -16.18 -11.41
N GLN A 42 -1.68 -17.50 -11.32
CA GLN A 42 -1.74 -18.23 -10.05
C GLN A 42 -0.44 -18.04 -9.24
N GLU A 43 0.70 -18.13 -9.91
CA GLU A 43 2.04 -17.92 -9.35
C GLU A 43 2.25 -16.45 -8.98
N ALA A 44 1.82 -15.52 -9.84
CA ALA A 44 1.88 -14.10 -9.57
C ALA A 44 1.07 -13.71 -8.32
N ARG A 45 -0.07 -14.37 -8.09
CA ARG A 45 -0.85 -14.18 -6.85
C ARG A 45 -0.11 -14.69 -5.62
N GLN A 46 0.81 -15.64 -5.74
CA GLN A 46 1.64 -16.10 -4.61
C GLN A 46 2.85 -15.19 -4.35
N ASP A 47 3.15 -14.22 -5.23
CA ASP A 47 4.21 -13.24 -5.00
C ASP A 47 3.91 -12.40 -3.75
N PHE A 48 4.89 -12.25 -2.86
CA PHE A 48 4.75 -11.49 -1.62
C PHE A 48 4.30 -10.04 -1.84
N ARG A 49 4.66 -9.42 -2.97
CA ARG A 49 4.22 -8.06 -3.33
C ARG A 49 2.74 -8.05 -3.65
N TYR A 50 2.24 -9.06 -4.35
CA TYR A 50 0.81 -9.21 -4.60
C TYR A 50 0.04 -9.39 -3.29
N GLN A 51 0.55 -10.24 -2.40
CA GLN A 51 -0.06 -10.49 -1.09
C GLN A 51 -0.08 -9.24 -0.21
N ALA A 52 1.03 -8.49 -0.14
CA ALA A 52 1.10 -7.22 0.57
C ALA A 52 0.11 -6.19 -0.01
N PHE A 53 0.00 -6.13 -1.34
CA PHE A 53 -0.93 -5.24 -2.02
C PHE A 53 -2.41 -5.61 -1.76
N ALA A 54 -2.75 -6.90 -1.81
CA ALA A 54 -4.09 -7.38 -1.49
C ALA A 54 -4.48 -7.06 -0.04
N LYS A 55 -3.54 -7.21 0.91
CA LYS A 55 -3.71 -6.80 2.31
C LYS A 55 -3.93 -5.29 2.43
N ALA A 56 -3.19 -4.47 1.69
CA ALA A 56 -3.36 -3.02 1.68
C ALA A 56 -4.75 -2.59 1.18
N LEU A 57 -5.30 -3.27 0.16
CA LEU A 57 -6.67 -3.02 -0.32
C LEU A 57 -7.72 -3.34 0.75
N ALA A 58 -7.56 -4.47 1.46
CA ALA A 58 -8.46 -4.83 2.55
C ALA A 58 -8.41 -3.81 3.71
N LEU A 59 -7.22 -3.30 4.04
CA LEU A 59 -7.05 -2.25 5.05
C LEU A 59 -7.68 -0.92 4.63
N LEU A 60 -7.66 -0.59 3.34
CA LEU A 60 -8.28 0.62 2.81
C LEU A 60 -9.81 0.62 3.03
N ASP A 61 -10.44 -0.54 2.84
CA ASP A 61 -11.88 -0.76 3.02
C ASP A 61 -12.29 -0.84 4.50
N GLY A 62 -11.57 -1.64 5.30
CA GLY A 62 -12.00 -2.01 6.66
C GLY A 62 -11.63 -1.05 7.79
N SER A 63 -10.74 -0.07 7.58
CA SER A 63 -10.28 0.82 8.67
C SER A 63 -10.92 2.21 8.64
N SER A 64 -11.34 2.73 9.80
CA SER A 64 -11.76 4.13 9.99
C SER A 64 -10.68 4.91 10.76
N GLY A 65 -10.07 5.90 10.11
CA GLY A 65 -8.93 6.65 10.66
C GLY A 65 -7.59 5.91 10.45
N ASN A 66 -6.50 6.66 10.22
CA ASN A 66 -5.13 6.13 10.06
C ASN A 66 -4.90 5.10 8.92
N ARG A 67 -5.76 5.06 7.89
CA ARG A 67 -5.60 4.19 6.69
C ARG A 67 -4.19 4.22 6.10
N ALA A 68 -3.62 5.42 5.96
CA ALA A 68 -2.29 5.61 5.41
C ALA A 68 -1.21 4.91 6.26
N ALA A 69 -1.29 5.05 7.59
CA ALA A 69 -0.37 4.38 8.50
C ALA A 69 -0.54 2.85 8.45
N ALA A 70 -1.79 2.36 8.44
CA ALA A 70 -2.05 0.92 8.34
C ALA A 70 -1.47 0.32 7.05
N ILE A 71 -1.68 0.99 5.91
CA ILE A 71 -1.13 0.57 4.61
C ILE A 71 0.40 0.65 4.61
N GLN A 72 0.99 1.72 5.15
CA GLN A 72 2.44 1.84 5.30
C GLN A 72 3.03 0.66 6.07
N MET A 73 2.41 0.30 7.20
CA MET A 73 2.86 -0.82 8.02
C MET A 73 2.70 -2.16 7.29
N ALA A 74 1.69 -2.31 6.44
CA ALA A 74 1.50 -3.53 5.64
C ALA A 74 2.61 -3.77 4.60
N PHE A 75 3.32 -2.72 4.18
CA PHE A 75 4.47 -2.80 3.26
C PHE A 75 5.83 -2.79 3.95
N SER A 76 5.88 -2.44 5.24
CA SER A 76 7.14 -2.20 5.97
C SER A 76 7.73 -3.50 6.53
N ASP A 77 9.06 -3.54 6.58
CA ASP A 77 9.78 -4.47 7.45
C ASP A 77 9.60 -4.01 8.90
N LEU A 78 9.12 -4.90 9.76
CA LEU A 78 8.86 -4.62 11.17
C LEU A 78 9.92 -5.21 12.10
N SER A 79 10.98 -5.82 11.56
CA SER A 79 12.11 -6.29 12.36
C SER A 79 12.74 -5.12 13.13
N THR A 80 12.95 -5.35 14.42
CA THR A 80 13.63 -4.41 15.31
C THR A 80 15.13 -4.71 15.41
N GLU A 81 15.52 -5.93 15.09
CA GLU A 81 16.90 -6.36 15.05
C GLU A 81 17.56 -5.93 13.74
N PRO A 82 18.67 -5.17 13.77
CA PRO A 82 19.39 -4.81 12.57
C PRO A 82 19.95 -6.05 11.89
N LEU A 83 19.88 -6.08 10.56
CA LEU A 83 20.61 -7.07 9.77
C LEU A 83 22.12 -6.89 10.00
N GLU A 84 22.85 -8.01 10.11
CA GLU A 84 24.31 -7.99 10.26
C GLU A 84 25.01 -7.27 9.10
N SER A 85 24.39 -7.26 7.90
CA SER A 85 24.85 -6.50 6.74
C SER A 85 23.70 -6.18 5.80
N ALA A 86 23.69 -4.94 5.28
CA ALA A 86 22.75 -4.50 4.25
C ALA A 86 23.35 -4.55 2.82
N VAL A 87 24.58 -5.06 2.67
CA VAL A 87 25.27 -5.07 1.37
C VAL A 87 24.51 -5.96 0.39
N GLY A 88 24.08 -5.37 -0.73
CA GLY A 88 23.35 -6.06 -1.79
C GLY A 88 21.84 -6.14 -1.61
N LEU A 89 21.30 -5.70 -0.46
CA LEU A 89 19.86 -5.60 -0.27
C LEU A 89 19.29 -4.41 -1.05
N LYS A 90 18.07 -4.59 -1.57
CA LYS A 90 17.33 -3.54 -2.30
C LYS A 90 15.93 -3.45 -1.74
N ALA A 91 15.46 -2.22 -1.56
CA ALA A 91 14.05 -1.97 -1.30
C ALA A 91 13.23 -2.33 -2.54
N VAL A 92 12.22 -3.19 -2.37
CA VAL A 92 11.36 -3.69 -3.45
C VAL A 92 9.89 -3.28 -3.29
N GLY A 93 9.61 -2.39 -2.34
CA GLY A 93 8.29 -1.77 -2.13
C GLY A 93 7.29 -2.61 -1.32
N ALA A 94 7.67 -3.81 -0.89
CA ALA A 94 6.94 -4.62 0.07
C ALA A 94 7.94 -5.46 0.89
N TRP A 95 7.52 -5.88 2.08
CA TRP A 95 8.30 -6.80 2.89
C TRP A 95 7.97 -8.25 2.54
N LYS A 96 8.99 -9.04 2.21
CA LYS A 96 8.81 -10.45 1.83
C LYS A 96 8.44 -11.32 3.04
N GLY A 97 8.95 -10.96 4.23
CA GLY A 97 8.81 -11.71 5.46
C GLY A 97 9.36 -13.13 5.39
N GLU A 98 10.16 -13.51 6.38
CA GLU A 98 9.76 -14.66 7.19
C GLU A 98 9.39 -14.05 8.54
N PRO A 99 8.31 -14.48 9.21
CA PRO A 99 8.17 -14.14 10.61
C PRO A 99 9.39 -14.74 11.32
N ASP A 100 10.13 -13.93 12.07
CA ASP A 100 10.99 -14.50 13.11
C ASP A 100 10.10 -15.42 13.94
N ALA A 101 10.36 -16.72 13.86
CA ALA A 101 9.84 -17.69 14.80
C ALA A 101 10.54 -17.40 16.14
N GLY A 102 10.11 -16.35 16.82
CA GLY A 102 10.51 -16.05 18.18
C GLY A 102 9.90 -17.09 19.11
N ASP A 103 10.76 -17.86 19.76
CA ASP A 103 10.50 -18.69 20.94
C ASP A 103 9.85 -17.89 22.09
#